data_AF-A0A838JXW0-F1
#
_entry.id   AF-A0A838JXW0-F1
#
_cell.length_a   1.000
_cell.length_b   1.000
_cell.length_c   1.000
_cell.angle_alpha   90.00
_cell.angle_beta   90.00
_cell.angle_gamma   90.00
#
_symmetry.space_group_name_H-M   'P 1'
#
loop_
_entity.id
_entity.type
_entity.pdbx_description
1 polymer ?
#
loop_
_entity_poly.entity_id
_entity_poly.type
_entity_poly.pdbx_seq_one_letter_code
_entity_poly.pdbx_strand_id
1 'polypeptide(L)'
;MPTTPTYPGVYIEEVPSGVRTIVGVATSITAFVGRALRGPENEPMRIQSFADFERVFGGLWVDSTMSYAVQHFFLNGGSDALIVRLTNAATTVEFSLAPSAGPSDNLELEASSSGAWGANLRLVVDDVIDPDADPNTVFNLSVIELDPATNQSRQSEVFRNVSVERDAPRYVGTVLKQESALLRLPDPYPATLPTVRPANVGSLDDLSTAAGPTTGGYDGVALVAAQYNGVGTSAAKEGIYALAKADLFNLLCLPPPTRATDMNEAVITDAIQFCRDHRAMMIVDAPSSWRTAAAAVTGLSSFSSSVARDDYAAVYFPRVRMADPLKENRVEEFAPCGVVAGAFARTDAQRGVWKAPAGQEATM
;
A
#
# COMPACT_ATOMS: atom_id res chain seq x y z
N MET A 1 -20.93 28.69 37.17
CA MET A 1 -21.98 29.51 37.83
C MET A 1 -21.24 30.62 38.56
N PRO A 2 -21.63 31.89 38.39
CA PRO A 2 -20.91 32.99 39.03
C PRO A 2 -21.05 32.87 40.55
N THR A 3 -19.92 32.89 41.26
CA THR A 3 -19.90 32.89 42.72
C THR A 3 -20.26 34.29 43.20
N THR A 4 -21.29 34.43 44.03
CA THR A 4 -21.65 35.71 44.64
C THR A 4 -20.67 36.01 45.77
N PRO A 5 -19.78 37.03 45.66
CA PRO A 5 -18.80 37.29 46.71
C PRO A 5 -19.47 37.91 47.95
N THR A 6 -19.12 37.41 49.13
CA THR A 6 -19.67 37.86 50.42
C THR A 6 -18.79 38.88 51.16
N TYR A 7 -17.66 39.28 50.57
CA TYR A 7 -16.74 40.28 51.12
C TYR A 7 -15.89 40.95 50.01
N PRO A 8 -15.26 42.10 50.27
CA PRO A 8 -14.40 42.77 49.29
C PRO A 8 -13.11 42.00 49.02
N GLY A 9 -12.77 41.77 47.75
CA GLY A 9 -11.56 41.06 47.33
C GLY A 9 -11.43 41.01 45.80
N VAL A 10 -10.27 40.54 45.31
CA VAL A 10 -10.08 40.25 43.87
C VAL A 10 -10.47 38.80 43.63
N TYR A 11 -11.47 38.58 42.79
CA TYR A 11 -11.95 37.25 42.40
C TYR A 11 -11.57 36.99 40.95
N ILE A 12 -10.87 35.88 40.70
CA ILE A 12 -10.48 35.44 39.36
C ILE A 12 -11.53 34.40 38.92
N GLU A 13 -12.26 34.71 37.85
CA GLU A 13 -13.13 33.76 37.17
C GLU A 13 -12.46 33.32 35.87
N GLU A 14 -11.98 32.07 35.83
CA GLU A 14 -11.49 31.48 34.59
C GLU A 14 -12.69 31.02 33.75
N VAL A 15 -12.98 31.78 32.71
CA VAL A 15 -13.92 31.35 31.67
C VAL A 15 -13.25 30.21 30.91
N PRO A 16 -13.84 29.00 30.84
CA PRO A 16 -13.31 27.94 29.99
C PRO A 16 -13.32 28.47 28.55
N SER A 17 -12.14 28.77 28.02
CA SER A 17 -12.03 29.12 26.62
C SER A 17 -12.39 27.87 25.82
N GLY A 18 -13.39 27.99 24.95
CA GLY A 18 -13.66 27.02 23.90
C GLY A 18 -12.56 27.07 22.84
N VAL A 19 -11.30 26.90 23.25
CA VAL A 19 -10.17 26.83 22.33
C VAL A 19 -10.43 25.60 21.49
N ARG A 20 -10.75 25.82 20.20
CA ARG A 20 -10.44 24.81 19.20
C ARG A 20 -8.95 24.61 19.32
N THR A 21 -8.53 23.48 19.89
CA THR A 21 -7.12 23.11 19.88
C THR A 21 -6.62 23.26 18.44
N ILE A 22 -5.49 23.96 18.26
CA ILE A 22 -4.79 23.92 16.99
C ILE A 22 -4.43 22.45 16.82
N VAL A 23 -5.17 21.76 15.95
CA VAL A 23 -4.85 20.39 15.62
C VAL A 23 -3.43 20.44 15.06
N GLY A 24 -2.50 19.74 15.72
CA GLY A 24 -1.15 19.60 15.18
C GLY A 24 -1.27 19.02 13.78
N VAL A 25 -0.76 19.74 12.78
CA VAL A 25 -0.59 19.18 11.44
C VAL A 25 0.28 17.94 11.60
N ALA A 26 -0.08 16.83 10.96
CA ALA A 26 0.73 15.62 11.02
C ALA A 26 2.16 15.94 10.54
N THR A 27 3.13 15.86 11.45
CA THR A 27 4.50 16.34 11.20
C THR A 27 5.44 15.26 10.66
N SER A 28 4.99 14.01 10.63
CA SER A 28 5.81 12.84 10.36
C SER A 28 5.13 11.80 9.44
N ILE A 29 4.39 12.25 8.42
CA ILE A 29 3.83 11.35 7.40
C ILE A 29 4.99 10.78 6.58
N THR A 30 5.19 9.46 6.64
CA THR A 30 6.31 8.81 5.96
C THR A 30 5.85 8.10 4.69
N ALA A 31 6.41 8.47 3.56
CA ALA A 31 6.20 7.81 2.28
C ALA A 31 7.18 6.64 2.11
N PHE A 32 6.65 5.47 1.74
CA PHE A 32 7.41 4.29 1.34
C PHE A 32 7.07 3.94 -0.11
N VAL A 33 8.10 3.69 -0.91
CA VAL A 33 7.94 3.27 -2.31
C VAL A 33 8.69 1.96 -2.53
N GLY A 34 8.03 0.96 -3.11
CA GLY A 34 8.63 -0.35 -3.31
C GLY A 34 7.61 -1.44 -3.69
N ARG A 35 8.01 -2.71 -3.62
CA ARG A 35 7.14 -3.84 -4.00
C ARG A 35 6.19 -4.24 -2.87
N ALA A 36 5.03 -4.74 -3.22
CA ALA A 36 4.12 -5.42 -2.30
C ALA A 36 3.43 -6.60 -2.99
N LEU A 37 2.90 -7.53 -2.21
CA LEU A 37 2.29 -8.77 -2.72
C LEU A 37 1.01 -8.50 -3.52
N ARG A 38 0.21 -7.52 -3.06
CA ARG A 38 -1.01 -7.06 -3.73
C ARG A 38 -1.26 -5.57 -3.50
N GLY A 39 -2.35 -5.05 -4.03
CA GLY A 39 -2.82 -3.68 -3.79
C GLY A 39 -2.60 -2.73 -4.98
N PRO A 40 -3.13 -1.50 -4.89
CA PRO A 40 -3.10 -0.52 -5.99
C PRO A 40 -1.67 -0.21 -6.44
N GLU A 41 -1.46 -0.14 -7.75
CA GLU A 41 -0.15 0.14 -8.36
C GLU A 41 -0.03 1.62 -8.72
N ASN A 42 1.13 2.23 -8.46
CA ASN A 42 1.38 3.66 -8.73
C ASN A 42 0.34 4.63 -8.11
N GLU A 43 -0.36 4.19 -7.06
CA GLU A 43 -1.34 4.98 -6.33
C GLU A 43 -0.92 5.08 -4.85
N PRO A 44 -0.74 6.30 -4.31
CA PRO A 44 -0.36 6.48 -2.91
C PRO A 44 -1.54 6.17 -1.99
N MET A 45 -1.39 5.13 -1.17
CA MET A 45 -2.38 4.73 -0.17
C MET A 45 -1.93 5.12 1.22
N ARG A 46 -2.76 5.89 1.93
CA ARG A 46 -2.51 6.25 3.33
C ARG A 46 -2.94 5.12 4.25
N ILE A 47 -2.06 4.75 5.17
CA ILE A 47 -2.27 3.71 6.19
C ILE A 47 -1.83 4.23 7.56
N GLN A 48 -2.46 3.71 8.62
CA GLN A 48 -2.20 4.15 10.00
C GLN A 48 -1.71 3.03 10.91
N SER A 49 -1.65 1.81 10.38
CA SER A 49 -1.17 0.64 11.11
C SER A 49 -0.53 -0.38 10.18
N PHE A 50 0.27 -1.28 10.74
CA PHE A 50 0.76 -2.42 9.97
C PHE A 50 -0.37 -3.38 9.56
N ALA A 51 -1.44 -3.48 10.35
CA ALA A 51 -2.62 -4.28 9.99
C ALA A 51 -3.33 -3.73 8.74
N ASP A 52 -3.34 -2.40 8.53
CA ASP A 52 -3.81 -1.80 7.28
C ASP A 52 -2.92 -2.19 6.10
N PHE A 53 -1.60 -2.21 6.31
CA PHE A 53 -0.66 -2.70 5.30
C PHE A 53 -0.92 -4.17 4.96
N GLU A 54 -1.14 -5.03 5.95
CA GLU A 54 -1.46 -6.44 5.74
C GLU A 54 -2.74 -6.61 4.92
N ARG A 55 -3.79 -5.87 5.27
CA ARG A 55 -5.08 -5.91 4.59
C ARG A 55 -4.99 -5.45 3.14
N VAL A 56 -4.33 -4.33 2.86
CA VAL A 56 -4.29 -3.71 1.53
C VAL A 56 -3.18 -4.29 0.65
N PHE A 57 -1.99 -4.54 1.21
CA PHE A 57 -0.77 -4.84 0.47
C PHE A 57 -0.26 -6.27 0.64
N GLY A 58 -0.91 -7.08 1.50
CA GLY A 58 -0.60 -8.50 1.68
C GLY A 58 0.46 -8.80 2.73
N GLY A 59 0.89 -7.80 3.51
CA GLY A 59 1.71 -8.01 4.71
C GLY A 59 3.20 -8.22 4.42
N LEU A 60 3.89 -8.88 5.35
CA LEU A 60 5.30 -9.22 5.15
C LEU A 60 5.47 -10.15 3.94
N TRP A 61 6.41 -9.80 3.07
CA TRP A 61 6.79 -10.61 1.93
C TRP A 61 8.31 -10.59 1.77
N VAL A 62 8.93 -11.78 1.67
CA VAL A 62 10.39 -11.94 1.62
C VAL A 62 11.03 -11.11 0.49
N ASP A 63 10.37 -11.00 -0.66
CA ASP A 63 10.86 -10.24 -1.82
C ASP A 63 10.51 -8.74 -1.77
N SER A 64 9.82 -8.29 -0.72
CA SER A 64 9.53 -6.89 -0.43
C SER A 64 10.35 -6.40 0.76
N THR A 65 11.44 -5.72 0.49
CA THR A 65 12.15 -4.95 1.54
C THR A 65 11.28 -3.84 2.13
N MET A 66 10.34 -3.31 1.34
CA MET A 66 9.39 -2.29 1.78
C MET A 66 8.46 -2.79 2.88
N SER A 67 7.93 -4.02 2.80
CA SER A 67 7.01 -4.54 3.82
C SER A 67 7.67 -4.57 5.20
N TYR A 68 8.96 -4.90 5.27
CA TYR A 68 9.72 -4.87 6.51
C TYR A 68 10.02 -3.45 6.98
N ALA A 69 10.39 -2.53 6.08
CA ALA A 69 10.60 -1.12 6.44
C ALA A 69 9.32 -0.50 7.04
N VAL A 70 8.16 -0.79 6.45
CA VAL A 70 6.84 -0.35 6.97
C VAL A 70 6.53 -0.99 8.32
N GLN A 71 6.78 -2.29 8.49
CA GLN A 71 6.62 -2.95 9.79
C GLN A 71 7.50 -2.28 10.86
N HIS A 72 8.77 -2.08 10.56
CA HIS A 72 9.74 -1.47 11.47
C HIS A 72 9.37 -0.03 11.84
N PHE A 73 8.80 0.72 10.89
CA PHE A 73 8.28 2.06 11.12
C PHE A 73 7.19 2.06 12.18
N PHE A 74 6.16 1.22 12.03
CA PHE A 74 5.07 1.14 13.01
C PHE A 74 5.55 0.59 14.37
N LEU A 75 6.45 -0.40 14.38
CA LEU A 75 7.06 -0.91 15.62
C LEU A 75 7.86 0.17 16.36
N ASN A 76 8.43 1.14 15.63
CA ASN A 76 9.18 2.26 16.21
C ASN A 76 8.33 3.50 16.48
N GLY A 77 7.00 3.40 16.48
CA GLY A 77 6.11 4.51 16.85
C GLY A 77 5.75 5.44 15.70
N GLY A 78 5.96 5.01 14.46
CA GLY A 78 5.29 5.57 13.29
C GLY A 78 3.77 5.43 13.40
N SER A 79 3.03 6.43 12.94
CA SER A 79 1.57 6.50 13.06
C SER A 79 0.85 6.75 11.74
N ASP A 80 1.54 7.25 10.73
CA ASP A 80 0.95 7.64 9.45
C ASP A 80 1.95 7.41 8.32
N ALA A 81 1.58 6.57 7.35
CA ALA A 81 2.42 6.24 6.22
C ALA A 81 1.65 6.31 4.89
N LEU A 82 2.34 6.76 3.85
CA LEU A 82 1.87 6.68 2.46
C LEU A 82 2.65 5.57 1.76
N ILE A 83 1.93 4.62 1.16
CA ILE A 83 2.53 3.48 0.48
C ILE A 83 2.28 3.62 -1.01
N VAL A 84 3.35 3.57 -1.80
CA VAL A 84 3.28 3.44 -3.26
C VAL A 84 3.85 2.09 -3.63
N ARG A 85 2.97 1.21 -4.12
CA ARG A 85 3.38 -0.09 -4.66
C ARG A 85 3.84 0.08 -6.11
N LEU A 86 5.00 -0.47 -6.39
CA LEU A 86 5.55 -0.63 -7.73
C LEU A 86 5.67 -2.12 -8.10
N THR A 87 5.56 -2.40 -9.39
CA THR A 87 5.63 -3.75 -9.96
C THR A 87 6.62 -3.79 -11.13
N ASN A 88 7.22 -4.95 -11.37
CA ASN A 88 8.07 -5.18 -12.55
C ASN A 88 7.72 -6.52 -13.16
N ALA A 89 7.10 -6.50 -14.34
CA ALA A 89 6.60 -7.68 -15.05
C ALA A 89 5.61 -8.54 -14.23
N ALA A 90 4.88 -7.94 -13.28
CA ALA A 90 3.79 -8.64 -12.59
C ALA A 90 2.59 -8.79 -13.53
N THR A 91 1.82 -9.87 -13.36
CA THR A 91 0.63 -10.13 -14.17
C THR A 91 -0.60 -10.29 -13.28
N THR A 92 -1.73 -9.80 -13.77
CA THR A 92 -3.04 -9.92 -13.12
C THR A 92 -3.69 -11.24 -13.52
N VAL A 93 -4.43 -11.81 -12.59
CA VAL A 93 -5.23 -13.01 -12.82
C VAL A 93 -6.55 -12.64 -13.47
N GLU A 94 -6.94 -13.37 -14.50
CA GLU A 94 -8.18 -13.18 -15.24
C GLU A 94 -9.17 -14.32 -14.95
N PHE A 95 -10.45 -14.03 -15.14
CA PHE A 95 -11.57 -14.93 -15.00
C PHE A 95 -12.52 -14.70 -16.17
N SER A 96 -13.01 -15.81 -16.75
CA SER A 96 -14.01 -15.76 -17.83
C SER A 96 -15.24 -16.55 -17.39
N LEU A 97 -16.37 -15.84 -17.24
CA LEU A 97 -17.65 -16.44 -16.88
C LEU A 97 -18.50 -16.59 -18.13
N ALA A 98 -18.84 -17.84 -18.49
CA ALA A 98 -19.67 -18.13 -19.66
C ALA A 98 -21.10 -17.56 -19.50
N PRO A 99 -21.74 -17.08 -20.58
CA PRO A 99 -23.10 -16.55 -20.52
C PRO A 99 -24.13 -17.64 -20.25
N SER A 100 -25.28 -17.24 -19.69
CA SER A 100 -26.42 -18.15 -19.47
C SER A 100 -27.10 -18.59 -20.77
N ALA A 101 -26.97 -17.82 -21.85
CA ALA A 101 -27.47 -18.14 -23.18
C ALA A 101 -26.62 -17.49 -24.29
N GLY A 102 -26.57 -18.13 -25.46
CA GLY A 102 -25.86 -17.64 -26.64
C GLY A 102 -24.36 -17.93 -26.65
N PRO A 103 -23.73 -18.07 -27.83
CA PRO A 103 -22.29 -18.23 -27.92
C PRO A 103 -21.56 -16.88 -27.77
N SER A 104 -20.46 -16.88 -27.02
CA SER A 104 -19.41 -15.84 -27.05
C SER A 104 -19.70 -14.50 -26.36
N ASP A 105 -20.55 -14.48 -25.34
CA ASP A 105 -20.87 -13.27 -24.54
C ASP A 105 -20.33 -13.37 -23.10
N ASN A 106 -19.05 -13.75 -22.95
CA ASN A 106 -18.46 -13.99 -21.64
C ASN A 106 -18.27 -12.70 -20.83
N LEU A 107 -18.51 -12.79 -19.53
CA LEU A 107 -18.14 -11.76 -18.58
C LEU A 107 -16.69 -11.99 -18.13
N GLU A 108 -15.79 -11.13 -18.62
CA GLU A 108 -14.37 -11.12 -18.28
C GLU A 108 -14.15 -10.25 -17.05
N LEU A 109 -13.41 -10.80 -16.09
CA LEU A 109 -13.13 -10.17 -14.81
C LEU A 109 -11.64 -10.36 -14.50
N GLU A 110 -11.08 -9.47 -13.69
CA GLU A 110 -9.68 -9.57 -13.28
C GLU A 110 -9.54 -9.36 -11.77
N ALA A 111 -8.49 -9.92 -11.17
CA ALA A 111 -8.15 -9.62 -9.79
C ALA A 111 -7.89 -8.10 -9.63
N SER A 112 -8.14 -7.58 -8.43
CA SER A 112 -8.06 -6.12 -8.18
C SER A 112 -6.67 -5.49 -8.34
N SER A 113 -5.63 -6.33 -8.43
CA SER A 113 -4.26 -5.91 -8.68
C SER A 113 -3.41 -7.08 -9.16
N SER A 114 -2.29 -6.81 -9.82
CA SER A 114 -1.37 -7.86 -10.26
C SER A 114 -0.76 -8.63 -9.08
N GLY A 115 -0.42 -9.90 -9.34
CA GLY A 115 0.21 -10.80 -8.37
C GLY A 115 -0.39 -12.21 -8.36
N ALA A 116 0.37 -13.16 -7.84
CA ALA A 116 -0.02 -14.56 -7.74
C ALA A 116 -1.18 -14.79 -6.77
N TRP A 117 -1.42 -13.85 -5.84
CA TRP A 117 -2.49 -13.92 -4.85
C TRP A 117 -3.88 -14.14 -5.48
N GLY A 118 -4.12 -13.59 -6.67
CA GLY A 118 -5.40 -13.70 -7.39
C GLY A 118 -5.76 -15.14 -7.78
N ALA A 119 -4.78 -16.06 -7.84
CA ALA A 119 -5.02 -17.46 -8.18
C ALA A 119 -5.87 -18.20 -7.12
N ASN A 120 -5.93 -17.63 -5.91
CA ASN A 120 -6.70 -18.15 -4.79
C ASN A 120 -8.15 -17.67 -4.78
N LEU A 121 -8.57 -16.83 -5.73
CA LEU A 121 -9.95 -16.38 -5.81
C LEU A 121 -10.86 -17.46 -6.45
N ARG A 122 -12.09 -17.54 -5.95
CA ARG A 122 -13.18 -18.33 -6.51
C ARG A 122 -14.39 -17.44 -6.73
N LEU A 123 -15.01 -17.57 -7.90
CA LEU A 123 -16.22 -16.83 -8.25
C LEU A 123 -17.42 -17.78 -8.22
N VAL A 124 -18.47 -17.33 -7.57
CA VAL A 124 -19.78 -18.01 -7.54
C VAL A 124 -20.80 -17.06 -8.16
N VAL A 125 -21.60 -17.61 -9.07
CA VAL A 125 -22.69 -16.91 -9.74
C VAL A 125 -23.97 -17.67 -9.46
N ASP A 126 -24.99 -16.95 -8.99
CA ASP A 126 -26.34 -17.48 -8.83
C ASP A 126 -27.39 -16.51 -9.37
N ASP A 127 -28.57 -17.05 -9.67
CA ASP A 127 -29.71 -16.33 -10.24
C ASP A 127 -30.90 -16.23 -9.28
N VAL A 128 -30.65 -16.37 -7.98
CA VAL A 128 -31.65 -16.12 -6.95
C VAL A 128 -31.75 -14.60 -6.74
N ILE A 129 -32.31 -13.93 -7.74
CA ILE A 129 -32.42 -12.47 -7.83
C ILE A 129 -33.79 -11.99 -7.33
N ASP A 130 -33.93 -10.66 -7.25
CA ASP A 130 -35.22 -10.02 -7.00
C ASP A 130 -36.26 -10.44 -8.06
N PRO A 131 -37.49 -10.86 -7.69
CA PRO A 131 -38.54 -11.24 -8.64
C PRO A 131 -38.88 -10.19 -9.71
N ASP A 132 -38.65 -8.90 -9.41
CA ASP A 132 -38.93 -7.79 -10.31
C ASP A 132 -37.74 -7.45 -11.25
N ALA A 133 -36.59 -8.09 -11.08
CA ALA A 133 -35.39 -7.88 -11.90
C ALA A 133 -35.41 -8.66 -13.22
N ASP A 134 -34.69 -8.16 -14.24
CA ASP A 134 -34.57 -8.87 -15.52
C ASP A 134 -33.67 -10.11 -15.39
N PRO A 135 -34.20 -11.34 -15.55
CA PRO A 135 -33.44 -12.57 -15.39
C PRO A 135 -32.40 -12.80 -16.50
N ASN A 136 -32.39 -12.00 -17.57
CA ASN A 136 -31.40 -12.12 -18.63
C ASN A 136 -30.14 -11.29 -18.35
N THR A 137 -30.23 -10.25 -17.52
CA THR A 137 -29.13 -9.28 -17.33
C THR A 137 -28.67 -9.17 -15.88
N VAL A 138 -29.52 -9.54 -14.91
CA VAL A 138 -29.25 -9.44 -13.48
C VAL A 138 -28.83 -10.78 -12.88
N PHE A 139 -27.85 -10.75 -11.98
CA PHE A 139 -27.32 -11.91 -11.28
C PHE A 139 -26.72 -11.53 -9.92
N ASN A 140 -26.41 -12.52 -9.09
CA ASN A 140 -25.60 -12.34 -7.90
C ASN A 140 -24.17 -12.82 -8.19
N LEU A 141 -23.18 -12.05 -7.73
CA LEU A 141 -21.77 -12.40 -7.85
C LEU A 141 -21.14 -12.46 -6.47
N SER A 142 -20.56 -13.61 -6.13
CA SER A 142 -19.78 -13.77 -4.91
C SER A 142 -18.33 -14.08 -5.23
N VAL A 143 -17.40 -13.42 -4.54
CA VAL A 143 -15.96 -13.58 -4.68
C VAL A 143 -15.41 -14.08 -3.37
N ILE A 144 -14.63 -15.17 -3.39
CA ILE A 144 -14.05 -15.78 -2.19
C ILE A 144 -12.54 -15.90 -2.39
N GLU A 145 -11.74 -15.33 -1.49
CA GLU A 145 -10.30 -15.57 -1.40
C GLU A 145 -10.06 -16.77 -0.48
N LEU A 146 -9.44 -17.82 -1.01
CA LEU A 146 -9.01 -18.98 -0.25
C LEU A 146 -7.61 -18.77 0.33
N ASP A 147 -7.38 -19.21 1.56
CA ASP A 147 -6.04 -19.34 2.10
C ASP A 147 -5.34 -20.54 1.43
N PRO A 148 -4.19 -20.34 0.76
CA PRO A 148 -3.49 -21.42 0.08
C PRO A 148 -2.98 -22.53 1.02
N ALA A 149 -2.80 -22.25 2.31
CA ALA A 149 -2.33 -23.24 3.28
C ALA A 149 -3.47 -24.12 3.83
N THR A 150 -4.63 -23.53 4.07
CA THR A 150 -5.76 -24.21 4.75
C THR A 150 -6.92 -24.54 3.82
N ASN A 151 -6.96 -23.96 2.62
CA ASN A 151 -8.11 -23.92 1.70
C ASN A 151 -9.39 -23.39 2.36
N GLN A 152 -9.27 -22.63 3.45
CA GLN A 152 -10.40 -21.98 4.09
C GLN A 152 -10.65 -20.60 3.49
N SER A 153 -11.90 -20.13 3.57
CA SER A 153 -12.25 -18.77 3.17
C SER A 153 -11.54 -17.76 4.08
N ARG A 154 -10.67 -16.94 3.48
CA ARG A 154 -9.96 -15.85 4.16
C ARG A 154 -10.79 -14.56 4.12
N GLN A 155 -11.39 -14.28 2.97
CA GLN A 155 -12.20 -13.10 2.72
C GLN A 155 -13.28 -13.46 1.70
N SER A 156 -14.50 -12.93 1.88
CA SER A 156 -15.56 -13.05 0.90
C SER A 156 -16.30 -11.73 0.68
N GLU A 157 -16.74 -11.51 -0.55
CA GLU A 157 -17.51 -10.35 -1.00
C GLU A 157 -18.72 -10.86 -1.76
N VAL A 158 -19.92 -10.34 -1.45
CA VAL A 158 -21.17 -10.78 -2.08
C VAL A 158 -21.89 -9.56 -2.66
N PHE A 159 -22.05 -9.54 -3.97
CA PHE A 159 -22.72 -8.49 -4.72
C PHE A 159 -24.05 -9.00 -5.23
N ARG A 160 -25.14 -8.51 -4.62
CA ARG A 160 -26.50 -8.93 -5.00
C ARG A 160 -27.08 -8.05 -6.10
N ASN A 161 -27.87 -8.66 -6.98
CA ASN A 161 -28.61 -8.03 -8.06
C ASN A 161 -27.74 -7.05 -8.87
N VAL A 162 -26.57 -7.49 -9.30
CA VAL A 162 -25.71 -6.73 -10.23
C VAL A 162 -26.13 -7.02 -11.66
N SER A 163 -25.97 -6.03 -12.54
CA SER A 163 -26.37 -6.15 -13.94
C SER A 163 -25.17 -6.03 -14.88
N VAL A 164 -25.22 -6.73 -16.01
CA VAL A 164 -24.27 -6.54 -17.12
C VAL A 164 -24.55 -5.26 -17.94
N GLU A 165 -25.74 -4.68 -17.81
CA GLU A 165 -26.12 -3.46 -18.53
C GLU A 165 -25.44 -2.21 -17.95
N ARG A 166 -24.80 -1.41 -18.82
CA ARG A 166 -24.05 -0.21 -18.41
C ARG A 166 -24.94 0.87 -17.79
N ASP A 167 -26.17 1.02 -18.26
CA ASP A 167 -27.11 2.05 -17.80
C ASP A 167 -27.89 1.61 -16.55
N ALA A 168 -27.74 0.37 -16.10
CA ALA A 168 -28.40 -0.13 -14.91
C ALA A 168 -27.81 0.52 -13.63
N PRO A 169 -28.65 0.84 -12.62
CA PRO A 169 -28.18 1.43 -11.37
C PRO A 169 -27.12 0.61 -10.64
N ARG A 170 -27.16 -0.72 -10.80
CA ARG A 170 -26.21 -1.67 -10.23
C ARG A 170 -25.36 -2.36 -11.30
N TYR A 171 -24.88 -1.58 -12.29
CA TYR A 171 -23.93 -2.07 -13.27
C TYR A 171 -22.70 -2.69 -12.59
N VAL A 172 -22.37 -3.93 -12.95
CA VAL A 172 -21.30 -4.73 -12.34
C VAL A 172 -19.95 -4.00 -12.35
N GLY A 173 -19.62 -3.26 -13.42
CA GLY A 173 -18.38 -2.50 -13.50
C GLY A 173 -18.28 -1.38 -12.46
N THR A 174 -19.37 -0.64 -12.24
CA THR A 174 -19.41 0.44 -11.24
C THR A 174 -19.39 -0.12 -9.82
N VAL A 175 -20.16 -1.17 -9.56
CA VAL A 175 -20.22 -1.85 -8.25
C VAL A 175 -18.85 -2.42 -7.89
N LEU A 176 -18.20 -3.17 -8.79
CA LEU A 176 -16.87 -3.72 -8.52
C LEU A 176 -15.80 -2.62 -8.35
N LYS A 177 -15.90 -1.51 -9.09
CA LYS A 177 -14.94 -0.41 -8.93
C LYS A 177 -15.05 0.28 -7.56
N GLN A 178 -16.25 0.35 -6.99
CA GLN A 178 -16.54 1.11 -5.77
C GLN A 178 -16.55 0.25 -4.49
N GLU A 179 -17.04 -0.99 -4.58
CA GLU A 179 -17.35 -1.82 -3.41
C GLU A 179 -16.43 -3.03 -3.24
N SER A 180 -15.80 -3.52 -4.32
CA SER A 180 -14.95 -4.71 -4.26
C SER A 180 -13.52 -4.36 -3.84
N ALA A 181 -12.87 -5.21 -3.03
CA ALA A 181 -11.43 -5.17 -2.79
C ALA A 181 -10.68 -6.27 -3.56
N LEU A 182 -11.37 -7.30 -4.05
CA LEU A 182 -10.74 -8.50 -4.61
C LEU A 182 -10.79 -8.57 -6.14
N LEU A 183 -11.84 -8.01 -6.75
CA LEU A 183 -12.17 -8.21 -8.16
C LEU A 183 -12.49 -6.90 -8.88
N ARG A 184 -12.12 -6.78 -10.16
CA ARG A 184 -12.38 -5.62 -11.01
C ARG A 184 -12.92 -6.06 -12.37
N LEU A 185 -13.60 -5.12 -13.03
CA LEU A 185 -13.87 -5.23 -14.46
C LEU A 185 -12.67 -4.63 -15.20
N PRO A 186 -12.07 -5.33 -16.18
CA PRO A 186 -10.91 -4.82 -16.91
C PRO A 186 -11.19 -3.48 -17.59
N ASP A 187 -10.20 -2.57 -17.54
CA ASP A 187 -10.25 -1.24 -18.18
C ASP A 187 -8.93 -0.97 -18.92
N PRO A 188 -8.89 -1.05 -20.27
CA PRO A 188 -10.03 -1.27 -21.17
C PRO A 188 -10.55 -2.71 -21.16
N TYR A 189 -11.86 -2.88 -21.37
CA TYR A 189 -12.47 -4.21 -21.47
C TYR A 189 -11.99 -4.93 -22.75
N PRO A 190 -11.57 -6.22 -22.68
CA PRO A 190 -10.86 -6.90 -23.78
C PRO A 190 -11.76 -7.27 -24.97
N ALA A 191 -13.09 -7.30 -24.78
CA ALA A 191 -14.06 -7.72 -25.78
C ALA A 191 -15.23 -6.71 -25.89
N THR A 192 -16.33 -7.10 -26.52
CA THR A 192 -17.60 -6.38 -26.35
C THR A 192 -18.16 -6.67 -24.97
N LEU A 193 -18.67 -5.65 -24.27
CA LEU A 193 -19.32 -5.85 -22.98
C LEU A 193 -20.49 -6.84 -23.11
N PRO A 194 -20.67 -7.71 -22.11
CA PRO A 194 -21.71 -8.72 -22.17
C PRO A 194 -23.09 -8.10 -22.15
N THR A 195 -23.98 -8.68 -22.93
CA THR A 195 -25.42 -8.35 -22.99
C THR A 195 -26.29 -9.33 -22.21
N VAL A 196 -25.76 -10.53 -21.95
CA VAL A 196 -26.41 -11.58 -21.19
C VAL A 196 -25.65 -11.83 -19.88
N ARG A 197 -26.37 -12.12 -18.80
CA ARG A 197 -25.78 -12.49 -17.52
C ARG A 197 -24.95 -13.78 -17.64
N PRO A 198 -23.92 -13.95 -16.78
CA PRO A 198 -23.22 -15.23 -16.66
C PRO A 198 -24.16 -16.36 -16.23
N ALA A 199 -23.83 -17.58 -16.66
CA ALA A 199 -24.46 -18.82 -16.21
C ALA A 199 -24.15 -19.06 -14.73
N ASN A 200 -25.06 -19.76 -14.04
CA ASN A 200 -24.83 -20.14 -12.65
C ASN A 200 -23.58 -21.02 -12.55
N VAL A 201 -22.72 -20.72 -11.59
CA VAL A 201 -21.45 -21.43 -11.39
C VAL A 201 -21.15 -21.49 -9.90
N GLY A 202 -20.74 -22.67 -9.41
CA GLY A 202 -20.42 -22.87 -8.00
C GLY A 202 -21.62 -22.78 -7.05
N SER A 203 -21.31 -22.97 -5.77
CA SER A 203 -22.19 -22.70 -4.64
C SER A 203 -21.35 -22.16 -3.48
N LEU A 204 -21.93 -21.31 -2.62
CA LEU A 204 -21.24 -20.83 -1.41
C LEU A 204 -21.00 -21.95 -0.39
N ASP A 205 -21.80 -23.01 -0.43
CA ASP A 205 -21.65 -24.17 0.46
C ASP A 205 -20.60 -25.17 -0.07
N ASP A 206 -20.34 -25.16 -1.38
CA ASP A 206 -19.36 -26.03 -2.03
C ASP A 206 -18.65 -25.31 -3.20
N LEU A 207 -17.41 -24.90 -2.94
CA LEU A 207 -16.57 -24.17 -3.89
C LEU A 207 -15.85 -25.08 -4.90
N SER A 208 -16.06 -26.41 -4.87
CA SER A 208 -15.42 -27.34 -5.80
C SER A 208 -15.82 -27.10 -7.27
N THR A 209 -16.98 -26.49 -7.49
CA THR A 209 -17.53 -26.12 -8.81
C THR A 209 -17.51 -24.61 -9.07
N ALA A 210 -16.99 -23.82 -8.14
CA ALA A 210 -16.84 -22.37 -8.32
C ALA A 210 -15.82 -22.07 -9.43
N ALA A 211 -16.04 -20.99 -10.17
CA ALA A 211 -15.14 -20.60 -11.24
C ALA A 211 -13.79 -20.18 -10.66
N GLY A 212 -12.74 -20.84 -11.13
CA GLY A 212 -11.36 -20.49 -10.86
C GLY A 212 -10.79 -19.54 -11.91
N PRO A 213 -9.53 -19.12 -11.72
CA PRO A 213 -8.84 -18.26 -12.66
C PRO A 213 -8.57 -18.97 -14.00
N THR A 214 -8.65 -18.22 -15.10
CA THR A 214 -8.31 -18.71 -16.45
C THR A 214 -6.84 -18.51 -16.79
N THR A 215 -6.18 -17.56 -16.11
CA THR A 215 -4.74 -17.28 -16.25
C THR A 215 -4.03 -17.36 -14.91
N GLY A 216 -2.71 -17.60 -14.96
CA GLY A 216 -1.86 -17.56 -13.76
C GLY A 216 -1.44 -16.13 -13.41
N GLY A 217 -1.49 -15.80 -12.13
CA GLY A 217 -0.95 -14.54 -11.61
C GLY A 217 0.55 -14.66 -11.36
N TYR A 218 1.27 -13.54 -11.52
CA TYR A 218 2.70 -13.50 -11.26
C TYR A 218 3.07 -12.24 -10.47
N ASP A 219 3.83 -12.41 -9.39
CA ASP A 219 4.28 -11.31 -8.51
C ASP A 219 5.38 -10.43 -9.13
N GLY A 220 5.85 -10.81 -10.32
CA GLY A 220 6.91 -10.12 -11.04
C GLY A 220 8.30 -10.40 -10.49
N VAL A 221 9.28 -9.66 -11.02
CA VAL A 221 10.69 -9.72 -10.62
C VAL A 221 11.09 -8.50 -9.78
N ALA A 222 12.32 -8.50 -9.26
CA ALA A 222 12.84 -7.37 -8.49
C ALA A 222 12.75 -6.05 -9.29
N LEU A 223 12.47 -4.95 -8.60
CA LEU A 223 12.42 -3.63 -9.23
C LEU A 223 13.80 -3.23 -9.71
N VAL A 224 13.84 -2.51 -10.83
CA VAL A 224 15.03 -1.81 -11.31
C VAL A 224 14.74 -0.31 -11.34
N ALA A 225 15.76 0.51 -11.59
CA ALA A 225 15.64 1.96 -11.60
C ALA A 225 14.47 2.47 -12.47
N ALA A 226 14.20 1.80 -13.61
CA ALA A 226 13.11 2.16 -14.52
C ALA A 226 11.73 2.23 -13.85
N GLN A 227 11.43 1.40 -12.84
CA GLN A 227 10.16 1.47 -12.13
C GLN A 227 10.08 2.64 -11.14
N TYR A 228 11.21 3.15 -10.67
CA TYR A 228 11.25 4.27 -9.74
C TYR A 228 11.29 5.62 -10.46
N ASN A 229 12.18 5.78 -11.44
CA ASN A 229 12.46 7.05 -12.12
C ASN A 229 12.67 6.87 -13.64
N GLY A 230 12.04 5.87 -14.25
CA GLY A 230 12.13 5.65 -15.69
C GLY A 230 11.63 6.81 -16.54
N VAL A 231 12.02 6.83 -17.82
CA VAL A 231 11.56 7.84 -18.77
C VAL A 231 10.03 7.85 -18.83
N GLY A 232 9.42 9.03 -18.70
CA GLY A 232 7.96 9.21 -18.75
C GLY A 232 7.23 9.04 -17.41
N THR A 233 7.85 8.41 -16.40
CA THR A 233 7.22 8.18 -15.08
C THR A 233 6.80 9.49 -14.39
N SER A 234 7.58 10.56 -14.53
CA SER A 234 7.25 11.88 -13.99
C SER A 234 5.96 12.45 -14.59
N ALA A 235 5.79 12.38 -15.92
CA ALA A 235 4.59 12.87 -16.60
C ALA A 235 3.37 12.00 -16.30
N ALA A 236 3.57 10.67 -16.20
CA ALA A 236 2.52 9.71 -15.85
C ALA A 236 2.16 9.69 -14.36
N LYS A 237 2.95 10.36 -13.50
CA LYS A 237 2.84 10.27 -12.03
C LYS A 237 2.95 8.82 -11.53
N GLU A 238 4.02 8.16 -11.94
CA GLU A 238 4.37 6.78 -11.58
C GLU A 238 5.71 6.74 -10.82
N GLY A 239 6.04 5.60 -10.21
CA GLY A 239 7.30 5.46 -9.48
C GLY A 239 7.35 6.38 -8.25
N ILE A 240 8.46 7.09 -8.08
CA ILE A 240 8.59 8.10 -7.02
C ILE A 240 7.61 9.27 -7.23
N TYR A 241 7.27 9.58 -8.47
CA TYR A 241 6.41 10.70 -8.84
C TYR A 241 4.92 10.44 -8.60
N ALA A 242 4.53 9.18 -8.32
CA ALA A 242 3.18 8.85 -7.86
C ALA A 242 2.80 9.58 -6.56
N LEU A 243 3.79 9.93 -5.74
CA LEU A 243 3.58 10.74 -4.53
C LEU A 243 3.05 12.14 -4.83
N ALA A 244 3.17 12.65 -6.07
CA ALA A 244 2.55 13.91 -6.46
C ALA A 244 1.01 13.84 -6.52
N LYS A 245 0.42 12.65 -6.41
CA LYS A 245 -1.02 12.44 -6.23
C LYS A 245 -1.44 12.58 -4.75
N ALA A 246 -0.49 12.49 -3.81
CA ALA A 246 -0.76 12.67 -2.39
C ALA A 246 -0.70 14.16 -2.00
N ASP A 247 -1.46 14.54 -0.97
CA ASP A 247 -1.53 15.91 -0.48
C ASP A 247 -0.23 16.34 0.24
N LEU A 248 0.27 15.49 1.14
CA LEU A 248 1.44 15.79 1.95
C LEU A 248 2.19 14.53 2.39
N PHE A 249 3.52 14.59 2.36
CA PHE A 249 4.42 13.69 3.07
C PHE A 249 5.62 14.48 3.59
N ASN A 250 6.21 14.05 4.71
CA ASN A 250 7.33 14.74 5.37
C ASN A 250 8.64 13.97 5.19
N LEU A 251 8.57 12.64 5.18
CA LEU A 251 9.72 11.74 5.09
C LEU A 251 9.55 10.83 3.88
N LEU A 252 10.61 10.56 3.13
CA LEU A 252 10.65 9.57 2.07
C LEU A 252 11.65 8.46 2.40
N CYS A 253 11.19 7.22 2.32
CA CYS A 253 11.99 6.01 2.46
C CYS A 253 11.93 5.20 1.17
N LEU A 254 13.10 4.87 0.62
CA LEU A 254 13.26 4.03 -0.57
C LEU A 254 14.08 2.77 -0.22
N PRO A 255 13.47 1.76 0.42
CA PRO A 255 14.15 0.50 0.73
C PRO A 255 14.73 -0.14 -0.54
N PRO A 256 15.89 -0.82 -0.45
CA PRO A 256 16.58 -1.37 -1.63
C PRO A 256 15.71 -2.42 -2.33
N PRO A 257 15.79 -2.59 -3.67
CA PRO A 257 14.91 -3.51 -4.39
C PRO A 257 14.94 -4.97 -3.91
N THR A 258 16.09 -5.41 -3.39
CA THR A 258 16.25 -6.73 -2.75
C THR A 258 17.15 -6.62 -1.52
N ARG A 259 17.15 -7.67 -0.69
CA ARG A 259 18.01 -7.76 0.51
C ARG A 259 19.51 -7.67 0.21
N ALA A 260 19.92 -8.15 -0.96
CA ALA A 260 21.31 -8.25 -1.36
C ALA A 260 21.81 -7.06 -2.18
N THR A 261 20.93 -6.09 -2.47
CA THR A 261 21.26 -4.94 -3.31
C THR A 261 21.16 -3.64 -2.52
N ASP A 262 21.71 -2.59 -3.14
CA ASP A 262 21.62 -1.21 -2.67
C ASP A 262 20.76 -0.41 -3.65
N MET A 263 20.16 0.69 -3.18
CA MET A 263 19.37 1.55 -4.04
C MET A 263 20.28 2.25 -5.07
N ASN A 264 19.80 2.35 -6.31
CA ASN A 264 20.55 2.99 -7.38
C ASN A 264 20.72 4.50 -7.09
N GLU A 265 21.93 5.01 -7.22
CA GLU A 265 22.23 6.40 -6.87
C GLU A 265 21.47 7.44 -7.72
N ALA A 266 21.19 7.15 -8.99
CA ALA A 266 20.38 8.04 -9.83
C ALA A 266 18.94 8.13 -9.30
N VAL A 267 18.38 7.00 -8.83
CA VAL A 267 17.05 6.99 -8.18
C VAL A 267 17.08 7.83 -6.90
N ILE A 268 18.13 7.69 -6.08
CA ILE A 268 18.30 8.51 -4.86
C ILE A 268 18.37 9.99 -5.23
N THR A 269 19.15 10.34 -6.25
CA THR A 269 19.32 11.74 -6.68
C THR A 269 18.00 12.37 -7.12
N ASP A 270 17.22 11.68 -7.94
CA ASP A 270 15.91 12.17 -8.40
C ASP A 270 14.88 12.21 -7.26
N ALA A 271 14.96 11.28 -6.31
CA ALA A 271 14.12 11.27 -5.12
C ALA A 271 14.45 12.42 -4.17
N ILE A 272 15.72 12.77 -4.00
CA ILE A 272 16.15 13.96 -3.23
C ILE A 272 15.63 15.23 -3.91
N GLN A 273 15.74 15.31 -5.25
CA GLN A 273 15.19 16.44 -5.99
C GLN A 273 13.66 16.54 -5.82
N PHE A 274 12.94 15.43 -5.89
CA PHE A 274 11.51 15.39 -5.63
C PHE A 274 11.18 15.83 -4.19
N CYS A 275 11.93 15.35 -3.19
CA CYS A 275 11.81 15.78 -1.81
C CYS A 275 12.01 17.29 -1.64
N ARG A 276 13.00 17.88 -2.32
CA ARG A 276 13.23 19.33 -2.31
C ARG A 276 12.01 20.10 -2.84
N ASP A 277 11.45 19.67 -3.96
CA ASP A 277 10.30 20.32 -4.60
C ASP A 277 9.03 20.22 -3.73
N HIS A 278 8.90 19.14 -2.94
CA HIS A 278 7.79 18.88 -2.04
C HIS A 278 8.05 19.25 -0.57
N ARG A 279 9.22 19.83 -0.25
CA ARG A 279 9.66 20.16 1.12
C ARG A 279 9.63 18.97 2.09
N ALA A 280 9.92 17.78 1.59
CA ALA A 280 10.10 16.55 2.35
C ALA A 280 11.59 16.23 2.51
N MET A 281 11.94 15.34 3.45
CA MET A 281 13.31 14.86 3.64
C MET A 281 13.42 13.39 3.26
N MET A 282 14.45 13.02 2.50
CA MET A 282 14.76 11.63 2.22
C MET A 282 15.65 11.02 3.32
N ILE A 283 15.25 9.85 3.81
CA ILE A 283 16.10 9.00 4.65
C ILE A 283 16.79 8.00 3.74
N VAL A 284 18.09 8.18 3.56
CA VAL A 284 18.92 7.36 2.67
C VAL A 284 19.54 6.21 3.46
N ASP A 285 19.31 4.99 2.98
CA ASP A 285 19.88 3.79 3.59
C ASP A 285 21.37 3.66 3.25
N ALA A 286 22.20 3.35 4.25
CA ALA A 286 23.60 3.05 4.00
C ALA A 286 23.78 1.82 3.09
N PRO A 287 24.74 1.89 2.14
CA PRO A 287 25.13 0.74 1.34
C PRO A 287 25.47 -0.50 2.19
N SER A 288 25.04 -1.67 1.72
CA SER A 288 25.23 -2.97 2.37
C SER A 288 26.70 -3.37 2.56
N SER A 289 27.59 -2.77 1.78
CA SER A 289 29.03 -2.93 1.87
C SER A 289 29.66 -2.15 3.04
N TRP A 290 28.96 -1.17 3.60
CA TRP A 290 29.47 -0.39 4.72
C TRP A 290 29.29 -1.20 6.01
N ARG A 291 30.41 -1.71 6.55
CA ARG A 291 30.42 -2.56 7.75
C ARG A 291 31.09 -1.91 8.96
N THR A 292 31.77 -0.78 8.76
CA THR A 292 32.49 -0.04 9.81
C THR A 292 32.27 1.45 9.64
N ALA A 293 32.42 2.21 10.72
CA ALA A 293 32.32 3.67 10.66
C ALA A 293 33.35 4.27 9.68
N ALA A 294 34.56 3.71 9.60
CA ALA A 294 35.58 4.15 8.65
C ALA A 294 35.18 3.91 7.19
N ALA A 295 34.55 2.77 6.89
CA ALA A 295 34.01 2.48 5.57
C ALA A 295 32.86 3.42 5.21
N ALA A 296 32.00 3.78 6.18
CA ALA A 296 30.92 4.73 5.98
C ALA A 296 31.42 6.15 5.70
N VAL A 297 32.41 6.64 6.46
CA VAL A 297 33.02 7.97 6.24
C VAL A 297 33.69 8.04 4.88
N THR A 298 34.46 7.02 4.51
CA THR A 298 35.09 6.94 3.18
C THR A 298 34.04 6.83 2.08
N GLY A 299 33.07 5.94 2.24
CA GLY A 299 32.01 5.69 1.26
C GLY A 299 31.11 6.90 1.03
N LEU A 300 30.88 7.74 2.05
CA LEU A 300 30.14 8.98 1.90
C LEU A 300 30.80 9.93 0.89
N SER A 301 32.13 9.89 0.78
CA SER A 301 32.86 10.66 -0.25
C SER A 301 32.74 10.08 -1.67
N SER A 302 32.29 8.83 -1.78
CA SER A 302 32.04 8.16 -3.07
C SER A 302 30.65 8.45 -3.63
N PHE A 303 29.71 8.89 -2.80
CA PHE A 303 28.44 9.43 -3.28
C PHE A 303 28.68 10.75 -4.03
N SER A 304 27.89 11.00 -5.07
CA SER A 304 27.78 12.30 -5.72
C SER A 304 27.44 13.38 -4.71
N SER A 305 27.85 14.62 -5.00
CA SER A 305 27.58 15.76 -4.12
C SER A 305 26.08 15.96 -3.88
N SER A 306 25.23 15.58 -4.85
CA SER A 306 23.78 15.67 -4.77
C SER A 306 23.17 14.71 -3.74
N VAL A 307 23.89 13.65 -3.35
CA VAL A 307 23.46 12.71 -2.31
C VAL A 307 24.22 12.98 -1.00
N ALA A 308 25.53 13.23 -1.08
CA ALA A 308 26.39 13.33 0.08
C ALA A 308 26.24 14.64 0.88
N ARG A 309 25.72 15.71 0.27
CA ARG A 309 25.72 17.08 0.84
C ARG A 309 24.43 17.86 0.56
N ASP A 310 23.29 17.18 0.47
CA ASP A 310 22.01 17.84 0.24
C ASP A 310 21.26 18.12 1.57
N ASP A 311 20.61 19.28 1.66
CA ASP A 311 19.86 19.73 2.84
C ASP A 311 18.56 18.92 3.05
N TYR A 312 18.09 18.21 2.03
CA TYR A 312 16.86 17.40 2.05
C TYR A 312 17.16 15.89 2.14
N ALA A 313 18.39 15.49 2.46
CA ALA A 313 18.77 14.08 2.56
C ALA A 313 19.63 13.80 3.79
N ALA A 314 19.40 12.65 4.43
CA ALA A 314 20.25 12.17 5.52
C ALA A 314 20.56 10.68 5.35
N VAL A 315 21.85 10.33 5.31
CA VAL A 315 22.32 8.95 5.21
C VAL A 315 22.44 8.33 6.60
N TYR A 316 21.79 7.19 6.81
CA TYR A 316 21.81 6.48 8.10
C TYR A 316 22.62 5.19 8.03
N PHE A 317 23.63 5.10 8.88
CA PHE A 317 24.50 3.94 9.08
C PHE A 317 24.49 3.53 10.57
N PRO A 318 24.56 2.23 10.90
CA PRO A 318 24.63 1.08 10.00
C PRO A 318 23.25 0.58 9.55
N ARG A 319 23.24 -0.41 8.66
CA ARG A 319 22.06 -1.28 8.49
C ARG A 319 21.74 -1.99 9.82
N VAL A 320 20.45 -2.21 10.07
CA VAL A 320 19.97 -2.75 11.35
C VAL A 320 19.87 -4.27 11.29
N ARG A 321 20.06 -4.93 12.43
CA ARG A 321 19.92 -6.38 12.58
C ARG A 321 18.71 -6.68 13.46
N MET A 322 17.74 -7.40 12.90
CA MET A 322 16.45 -7.68 13.55
C MET A 322 16.02 -9.12 13.28
N ALA A 323 15.13 -9.67 14.10
CA ALA A 323 14.57 -10.99 13.86
C ALA A 323 13.57 -10.96 12.69
N ASP A 324 13.67 -11.90 11.75
CA ASP A 324 12.75 -12.02 10.61
C ASP A 324 11.65 -13.06 10.90
N PRO A 325 10.37 -12.65 11.09
CA PRO A 325 9.27 -13.58 11.34
C PRO A 325 9.07 -14.62 10.23
N LEU A 326 9.42 -14.29 8.98
CA LEU A 326 9.29 -15.21 7.83
C LEU A 326 10.45 -16.20 7.70
N LYS A 327 11.52 -16.05 8.51
CA LYS A 327 12.67 -16.97 8.56
C LYS A 327 12.89 -17.55 9.95
N GLU A 328 11.81 -17.93 10.61
CA GLU A 328 11.84 -18.56 11.94
C GLU A 328 12.50 -17.66 13.00
N ASN A 329 12.32 -16.34 12.89
CA ASN A 329 12.92 -15.31 13.76
C ASN A 329 14.46 -15.31 13.76
N ARG A 330 15.09 -15.81 12.69
CA ARG A 330 16.55 -15.66 12.51
C ARG A 330 16.91 -14.18 12.34
N VAL A 331 18.06 -13.80 12.91
CA VAL A 331 18.57 -12.43 12.81
C VAL A 331 19.06 -12.18 11.38
N GLU A 332 18.47 -11.19 10.74
CA GLU A 332 18.75 -10.76 9.37
C GLU A 332 19.11 -9.27 9.34
N GLU A 333 19.66 -8.80 8.21
CA GLU A 333 20.03 -7.40 8.01
C GLU A 333 18.97 -6.65 7.19
N PHE A 334 18.63 -5.44 7.64
CA PHE A 334 17.57 -4.61 7.09
C PHE A 334 18.04 -3.17 6.84
N ALA A 335 17.37 -2.53 5.88
CA ALA A 335 17.50 -1.10 5.64
C ALA A 335 17.06 -0.30 6.90
N PRO A 336 17.83 0.70 7.34
CA PRO A 336 17.52 1.46 8.54
C PRO A 336 16.34 2.44 8.38
N CYS A 337 15.96 2.83 7.16
CA CYS A 337 15.02 3.92 6.91
C CYS A 337 13.70 3.79 7.66
N GLY A 338 13.09 2.61 7.69
CA GLY A 338 11.84 2.37 8.42
C GLY A 338 11.97 2.63 9.93
N VAL A 339 13.03 2.13 10.55
CA VAL A 339 13.31 2.31 11.99
C VAL A 339 13.56 3.79 12.30
N VAL A 340 14.35 4.45 11.46
CA VAL A 340 14.71 5.86 11.62
C VAL A 340 13.46 6.74 11.47
N ALA A 341 12.65 6.51 10.44
CA ALA A 341 11.40 7.24 10.22
C ALA A 341 10.42 7.03 11.40
N GLY A 342 10.35 5.82 11.96
CA GLY A 342 9.54 5.55 13.14
C GLY A 342 10.03 6.31 14.36
N ALA A 343 11.35 6.34 14.58
CA ALA A 343 11.95 7.10 15.67
C ALA A 343 11.73 8.63 15.53
N PHE A 344 11.74 9.15 14.31
CA PHE A 344 11.36 10.54 14.00
C PHE A 344 9.90 10.78 14.40
N ALA A 345 8.98 9.97 13.89
CA ALA A 345 7.54 10.09 14.17
C ALA A 345 7.23 10.01 15.67
N ARG A 346 7.88 9.08 16.38
CA ARG A 346 7.71 8.94 17.83
C ARG A 346 8.23 10.17 18.58
N THR A 347 9.38 10.70 18.21
CA THR A 347 9.96 11.90 18.85
C THR A 347 9.06 13.10 18.64
N ASP A 348 8.58 13.30 17.41
CA ASP A 348 7.64 14.35 17.06
C ASP A 348 6.35 14.27 17.89
N ALA A 349 5.77 13.08 18.00
CA ALA A 349 4.53 12.87 18.74
C ALA A 349 4.70 13.06 20.26
N GLN A 350 5.81 12.62 20.84
CA GLN A 350 6.01 12.65 22.30
C GLN A 350 6.63 13.94 22.83
N ARG A 351 7.58 14.51 22.08
CA ARG A 351 8.43 15.62 22.54
C ARG A 351 8.32 16.87 21.67
N GLY A 352 7.67 16.78 20.52
CA GLY A 352 7.51 17.84 19.54
C GLY A 352 8.67 17.94 18.54
N VAL A 353 8.38 18.52 17.38
CA VAL A 353 9.31 18.69 16.23
C VAL A 353 10.61 19.44 16.54
N TRP A 354 10.66 20.17 17.65
CA TRP A 354 11.84 20.94 18.08
C TRP A 354 12.86 20.09 18.84
N LYS A 355 12.62 18.79 19.04
CA LYS A 355 13.58 17.87 19.67
C LYS A 355 14.20 16.94 18.64
N ALA A 356 15.53 16.86 18.69
CA ALA A 356 16.27 15.93 17.86
C ALA A 356 15.85 14.48 18.19
N PRO A 357 15.65 13.62 17.17
CA PRO A 357 15.32 12.20 17.32
C PRO A 357 16.55 11.37 17.71
N ALA A 358 17.30 11.83 18.72
CA ALA A 358 18.51 11.21 19.23
C ALA A 358 18.23 10.48 20.57
N GLY A 359 18.66 9.23 20.70
CA GLY A 359 18.48 8.43 21.91
C GLY A 359 18.70 6.93 21.69
N GLN A 360 18.47 6.12 22.72
CA GLN A 360 18.62 4.65 22.71
C GLN A 360 17.29 3.89 22.61
N GLU A 361 16.17 4.59 22.43
CA GLU A 361 14.81 4.04 22.55
C GLU A 361 14.32 3.34 21.27
N ALA A 362 15.19 3.00 20.32
CA ALA A 362 14.79 2.25 19.13
C ALA A 362 14.42 0.80 19.52
N THR A 363 13.27 0.33 19.04
CA THR A 363 12.84 -1.06 19.21
C THR A 363 13.39 -1.86 18.04
N MET A 364 14.16 -2.91 18.34
CA MET A 364 14.85 -3.77 17.37
C MET A 364 14.40 -5.22 17.46
#